data_AF-A0AAT9HVW7-F1
#
_entry.id   AF-A0AAT9HVW7-F1
#
_cell.length_a   1.000
_cell.length_b   1.000
_cell.length_c   1.000
_cell.angle_alpha   90.00
_cell.angle_beta   90.00
_cell.angle_gamma   90.00
#
_symmetry.space_group_name_H-M   'P 1'
#
loop_
_entity.id
_entity.type
_entity.pdbx_description
1 polymer ?
#
loop_
_entity_poly.entity_id
_entity_poly.type
_entity_poly.pdbx_seq_one_letter_code
_entity_poly.pdbx_strand_id
1 'polypeptide(L)'
;MGFCNWSYCKPHDTKRLFYRIATSRFAGKSILSAEFVVRNTWSASCSARKVNLYKTKAISSSTTWNDQYDNGFWLKELASESFAYGYTGCAAKDAEFNVKAAVQDAADAKASTMTFGLKADSESDPYGWKRFSDDAHLRVEYNRPPPQVKMSQLTMEYGGTCKKPSSVARVRTLGKIYANNVTDPDGDNVAVQFQAKWDTGDGKGLIVRWNPARTSSKKSGSSFAVSLPSSIPKDKQVHWYVRSHDGAQYSPWSTTGDPTACYFVFDTKVPKAPVISSGEYPASDPENPDDPWYDGVGKYGFFSIKAADTDVTKYWFGINSDPTSKNALTAASGAAKTAAVLPSKPGLNFVTAQAFDAAGNGSEVRTYQFRVKAGQPERATWQFDEGAGAAQAEGRTPARSAVLHGGVTAGIAGAKGTALEFNGTDGYAATDIPVLDTSGGFAVSAWVKLSRMPDSAAIIAAQPGNHSPGFELYYSKSLDRWVFNQYSSDSAGAPIVRAMAEQPGGVTAGTWTHLVGSYSTSDDALQLYVDGKLVGQTVYRTPGTHVADCRSVRGRTAGRLVPSSLEPSTNFSFSTSR
;
A
#
# COMPACT_ATOMS: atom_id res chain seq x y z
N MET A 1 -6.11 26.84 -40.83
CA MET A 1 -6.48 25.81 -41.82
C MET A 1 -7.51 26.37 -42.79
N GLY A 2 -7.71 25.66 -43.90
CA GLY A 2 -8.60 26.04 -45.00
C GLY A 2 -7.81 26.67 -46.14
N PHE A 3 -8.51 27.35 -47.04
CA PHE A 3 -7.95 28.06 -48.18
C PHE A 3 -7.94 29.56 -47.93
N CYS A 4 -6.78 30.21 -48.00
CA CYS A 4 -6.67 31.65 -47.87
C CYS A 4 -6.51 32.33 -49.23
N ASN A 5 -7.50 33.14 -49.62
CA ASN A 5 -7.51 33.88 -50.89
C ASN A 5 -7.63 35.40 -50.69
N TRP A 6 -7.09 35.93 -49.60
CA TRP A 6 -7.03 37.38 -49.33
C TRP A 6 -5.72 37.98 -49.81
N SER A 7 -5.69 39.31 -49.98
CA SER A 7 -4.52 40.07 -50.44
C SER A 7 -3.26 39.90 -49.59
N TYR A 8 -3.40 39.56 -48.31
CA TYR A 8 -2.29 39.30 -47.40
C TYR A 8 -1.84 37.83 -47.37
N CYS A 9 -2.54 36.95 -48.09
CA CYS A 9 -2.16 35.55 -48.24
C CYS A 9 -1.34 35.34 -49.49
N LYS A 10 -0.46 34.33 -49.45
CA LYS A 10 0.21 33.90 -50.69
C LYS A 10 -0.85 33.33 -51.64
N PRO A 11 -0.69 33.50 -52.97
CA PRO A 11 -1.58 32.88 -53.94
C PRO A 11 -1.67 31.38 -53.66
N HIS A 12 -2.89 30.88 -53.46
CA HIS A 12 -3.19 29.46 -53.18
C HIS A 12 -2.69 28.89 -51.83
N ASP A 13 -2.63 29.70 -50.76
CA ASP A 13 -2.24 29.24 -49.42
C ASP A 13 -3.33 28.34 -48.78
N THR A 14 -3.14 27.02 -48.84
CA THR A 14 -3.96 26.03 -48.12
C THR A 14 -3.22 25.54 -46.88
N LYS A 15 -3.88 25.58 -45.72
CA LYS A 15 -3.31 25.07 -44.45
C LYS A 15 -4.16 23.96 -43.87
N ARG A 16 -3.49 22.98 -43.26
CA ARG A 16 -4.07 21.91 -42.44
C ARG A 16 -3.31 21.90 -41.12
N LEU A 17 -4.00 21.65 -40.00
CA LEU A 17 -3.34 21.64 -38.69
C LEU A 17 -3.22 20.22 -38.19
N PHE A 18 -2.12 19.91 -37.50
CA PHE A 18 -1.92 18.61 -36.87
C PHE A 18 -1.47 18.77 -35.42
N TYR A 19 -2.02 17.95 -34.54
CA TYR A 19 -1.73 17.96 -33.11
C TYR A 19 -1.41 16.54 -32.66
N ARG A 20 -0.22 16.34 -32.07
CA ARG A 20 0.17 15.06 -31.49
C ARG A 20 0.06 15.15 -29.97
N ILE A 21 -0.87 14.38 -29.40
CA ILE A 21 -1.19 14.41 -27.96
C ILE A 21 -0.78 13.09 -27.32
N ALA A 22 -0.19 13.16 -26.12
CA ALA A 22 0.16 11.97 -25.35
C ALA A 22 -1.10 11.27 -24.79
N THR A 23 -1.19 9.97 -24.99
CA THR A 23 -2.34 9.13 -24.57
C THR A 23 -1.95 8.00 -23.62
N SER A 24 -0.66 7.85 -23.29
CA SER A 24 -0.15 6.77 -22.43
C SER A 24 -0.86 6.66 -21.08
N ARG A 25 -1.29 7.80 -20.51
CA ARG A 25 -2.05 7.85 -19.24
C ARG A 25 -3.42 7.17 -19.29
N PHE A 26 -3.95 6.88 -20.47
CA PHE A 26 -5.24 6.23 -20.64
C PHE A 26 -5.12 4.73 -20.94
N ALA A 27 -3.90 4.19 -21.02
CA ALA A 27 -3.67 2.78 -21.33
C ALA A 27 -4.46 1.84 -20.40
N GLY A 28 -5.29 0.98 -20.99
CA GLY A 28 -6.14 0.01 -20.29
C GLY A 28 -7.29 0.59 -19.46
N LYS A 29 -7.61 1.89 -19.63
CA LYS A 29 -8.73 2.56 -18.94
C LYS A 29 -9.97 2.60 -19.82
N SER A 30 -11.11 2.75 -19.18
CA SER A 30 -12.39 2.85 -19.88
C SER A 30 -12.80 4.31 -19.99
N ILE A 31 -12.93 4.80 -21.21
CA ILE A 31 -13.23 6.20 -21.48
C ILE A 31 -14.74 6.42 -21.37
N LEU A 32 -15.14 7.28 -20.45
CA LEU A 32 -16.54 7.65 -20.24
C LEU A 32 -16.94 8.78 -21.20
N SER A 33 -16.10 9.80 -21.29
CA SER A 33 -16.20 10.90 -22.24
C SER A 33 -14.79 11.33 -22.69
N ALA A 34 -14.65 11.79 -23.94
CA ALA A 34 -13.43 12.43 -24.39
C ALA A 34 -13.72 13.47 -25.48
N GLU A 35 -13.13 14.64 -25.32
CA GLU A 35 -13.24 15.75 -26.26
C GLU A 35 -11.85 16.23 -26.66
N PHE A 36 -11.65 16.42 -27.96
CA PHE A 36 -10.53 17.19 -28.48
C PHE A 36 -10.93 18.66 -28.47
N VAL A 37 -10.19 19.46 -27.71
CA VAL A 37 -10.48 20.87 -27.47
C VAL A 37 -9.36 21.71 -28.05
N VAL A 38 -9.72 22.66 -28.91
CA VAL A 38 -8.76 23.61 -29.47
C VAL A 38 -9.41 24.98 -29.64
N ARG A 39 -8.71 26.03 -29.20
CA ARG A 39 -9.24 27.39 -29.28
C ARG A 39 -9.22 27.93 -30.70
N ASN A 40 -10.38 28.26 -31.26
CA ASN A 40 -10.50 28.95 -32.55
C ASN A 40 -10.36 30.47 -32.32
N THR A 41 -9.21 31.01 -32.71
CA THR A 41 -8.82 32.41 -32.47
C THR A 41 -9.32 33.36 -33.55
N TRP A 42 -9.57 32.87 -34.76
CA TRP A 42 -10.00 33.70 -35.89
C TRP A 42 -10.80 32.89 -36.93
N SER A 43 -11.81 33.52 -37.54
CA SER A 43 -12.58 32.99 -38.67
C SER A 43 -12.72 34.07 -39.76
N ALA A 44 -12.87 33.66 -41.02
CA ALA A 44 -13.04 34.58 -42.15
C ALA A 44 -14.36 35.36 -42.17
N SER A 45 -15.41 34.83 -41.54
CA SER A 45 -16.70 35.49 -41.36
C SER A 45 -17.41 34.94 -40.12
N CYS A 46 -18.53 35.57 -39.77
CA CYS A 46 -19.48 35.09 -38.75
C CYS A 46 -20.41 33.97 -39.22
N SER A 47 -20.34 33.56 -40.49
CA SER A 47 -21.15 32.45 -41.00
C SER A 47 -20.48 31.11 -40.70
N ALA A 48 -21.20 30.19 -40.05
CA ALA A 48 -20.67 28.89 -39.70
C ALA A 48 -20.16 28.14 -40.95
N ARG A 49 -19.00 27.51 -40.80
CA ARG A 49 -18.38 26.61 -41.78
C ARG A 49 -17.88 25.38 -41.06
N LYS A 50 -18.04 24.23 -41.69
CA LYS A 50 -17.72 22.93 -41.11
C LYS A 50 -16.20 22.71 -41.08
N VAL A 51 -15.73 22.21 -39.95
CA VAL A 51 -14.35 21.79 -39.71
C VAL A 51 -14.38 20.30 -39.39
N ASN A 52 -13.55 19.54 -40.10
CA ASN A 52 -13.50 18.09 -39.99
C ASN A 52 -12.23 17.69 -39.21
N LEU A 53 -12.41 16.91 -38.15
CA LEU A 53 -11.34 16.36 -37.31
C LEU A 53 -11.07 14.91 -37.70
N TYR A 54 -9.80 14.56 -37.93
CA TYR A 54 -9.37 13.22 -38.33
C TYR A 54 -8.33 12.65 -37.37
N LYS A 55 -8.29 11.32 -37.27
CA LYS A 55 -7.12 10.57 -36.82
C LYS A 55 -6.17 10.42 -38.00
N THR A 56 -4.88 10.63 -37.74
CA THR A 56 -3.83 10.56 -38.76
C THR A 56 -2.69 9.65 -38.32
N LYS A 57 -1.77 9.35 -39.24
CA LYS A 57 -0.48 8.74 -38.89
C LYS A 57 0.32 9.66 -37.96
N ALA A 58 1.35 9.11 -37.32
CA ALA A 58 2.24 9.89 -36.47
C ALA A 58 2.96 10.97 -37.27
N ILE A 59 3.07 12.17 -36.69
CA ILE A 59 3.85 13.30 -37.22
C ILE A 59 5.13 13.51 -36.41
N SER A 60 6.11 14.17 -37.00
CA SER A 60 7.38 14.56 -36.38
C SER A 60 7.86 15.90 -36.95
N SER A 61 9.05 16.36 -36.52
CA SER A 61 9.71 17.53 -37.12
C SER A 61 10.12 17.33 -38.59
N SER A 62 10.11 16.10 -39.11
CA SER A 62 10.37 15.81 -40.52
C SER A 62 9.10 15.79 -41.36
N THR A 63 7.92 15.99 -40.76
CA THR A 63 6.65 15.92 -41.50
C THR A 63 6.52 17.08 -42.48
N THR A 64 6.27 16.78 -43.75
CA THR A 64 6.12 17.76 -44.83
C THR A 64 4.69 17.85 -45.36
N TRP A 65 4.42 18.83 -46.23
CA TRP A 65 3.14 18.94 -46.94
C TRP A 65 2.84 17.73 -47.83
N ASN A 66 3.87 17.02 -48.33
CA ASN A 66 3.67 15.91 -49.26
C ASN A 66 3.25 14.62 -48.54
N ASP A 67 3.68 14.42 -47.30
CA ASP A 67 3.43 13.19 -46.52
C ASP A 67 1.93 12.91 -46.34
N GLN A 68 1.10 13.95 -46.32
CA GLN A 68 -0.34 13.78 -46.18
C GLN A 68 -1.06 13.22 -47.41
N TYR A 69 -0.36 13.09 -48.54
CA TYR A 69 -0.83 12.37 -49.72
C TYR A 69 -0.44 10.90 -49.69
N ASP A 70 0.40 10.47 -48.73
CA ASP A 70 0.72 9.07 -48.55
C ASP A 70 -0.54 8.26 -48.28
N ASN A 71 -0.59 7.06 -48.85
CA ASN A 71 -1.71 6.17 -48.65
C ASN A 71 -1.95 5.91 -47.15
N GLY A 72 -3.19 6.13 -46.71
CA GLY A 72 -3.59 5.96 -45.31
C GLY A 72 -2.99 6.97 -44.33
N PHE A 73 -2.52 8.14 -44.77
CA PHE A 73 -2.13 9.20 -43.83
C PHE A 73 -3.32 9.71 -43.01
N TRP A 74 -4.45 9.98 -43.68
CA TRP A 74 -5.73 10.30 -43.06
C TRP A 74 -6.49 8.99 -42.78
N LEU A 75 -6.39 8.49 -41.54
CA LEU A 75 -6.86 7.15 -41.20
C LEU A 75 -8.39 7.08 -41.06
N LYS A 76 -8.98 8.06 -40.39
CA LYS A 76 -10.41 8.06 -40.05
C LYS A 76 -10.89 9.47 -39.70
N GLU A 77 -12.04 9.89 -40.22
CA GLU A 77 -12.75 11.07 -39.71
C GLU A 77 -13.36 10.74 -38.35
N LEU A 78 -13.08 11.57 -37.35
CA LEU A 78 -13.52 11.36 -35.97
C LEU A 78 -14.81 12.11 -35.67
N ALA A 79 -14.87 13.38 -36.07
CA ALA A 79 -15.98 14.27 -35.82
C ALA A 79 -15.91 15.48 -36.75
N SER A 80 -17.03 16.17 -36.93
CA SER A 80 -17.12 17.36 -37.76
C SER A 80 -18.10 18.36 -37.14
N GLU A 81 -17.68 19.61 -37.01
CA GLU A 81 -18.42 20.65 -36.29
C GLU A 81 -18.49 21.94 -37.12
N SER A 82 -19.61 22.65 -37.04
CA SER A 82 -19.84 23.89 -37.80
C SER A 82 -19.90 25.11 -36.87
N PHE A 83 -18.94 26.02 -37.01
CA PHE A 83 -18.83 27.23 -36.18
C PHE A 83 -18.12 28.38 -36.90
N ALA A 84 -18.07 29.56 -36.27
CA ALA A 84 -17.52 30.80 -36.82
C ALA A 84 -16.83 31.69 -35.77
N TYR A 85 -16.05 31.08 -34.86
CA TYR A 85 -15.45 31.82 -33.75
C TYR A 85 -14.25 32.68 -34.18
N GLY A 86 -14.12 33.86 -33.58
CA GLY A 86 -12.96 34.76 -33.76
C GLY A 86 -13.07 35.76 -34.92
N TYR A 87 -14.26 36.00 -35.47
CA TYR A 87 -14.49 37.14 -36.39
C TYR A 87 -15.04 38.35 -35.61
N THR A 88 -14.97 39.55 -36.19
CA THR A 88 -15.61 40.74 -35.60
C THR A 88 -17.12 40.51 -35.45
N GLY A 89 -17.63 40.56 -34.22
CA GLY A 89 -19.02 40.21 -33.90
C GLY A 89 -19.26 38.74 -33.51
N CYS A 90 -18.24 37.88 -33.62
CA CYS A 90 -18.27 36.48 -33.20
C CYS A 90 -17.04 36.15 -32.35
N ALA A 91 -17.19 36.18 -31.03
CA ALA A 91 -16.09 35.98 -30.09
C ALA A 91 -15.32 34.67 -30.33
N ALA A 92 -14.02 34.69 -30.09
CA ALA A 92 -13.19 33.49 -30.09
C ALA A 92 -13.64 32.53 -28.98
N LYS A 93 -13.75 31.24 -29.30
CA LYS A 93 -14.21 30.17 -28.42
C LYS A 93 -13.47 28.87 -28.73
N ASP A 94 -13.51 27.96 -27.79
CA ASP A 94 -13.01 26.61 -27.95
C ASP A 94 -13.95 25.81 -28.87
N ALA A 95 -13.35 25.16 -29.86
CA ALA A 95 -13.99 24.14 -30.66
C ALA A 95 -13.77 22.80 -29.98
N GLU A 96 -14.86 22.09 -29.72
CA GLU A 96 -14.88 20.84 -28.98
C GLU A 96 -15.42 19.74 -29.90
N PHE A 97 -14.67 18.65 -30.03
CA PHE A 97 -15.01 17.54 -30.90
C PHE A 97 -15.07 16.25 -30.09
N ASN A 98 -16.17 15.52 -30.15
CA ASN A 98 -16.29 14.23 -29.47
C ASN A 98 -15.34 13.20 -30.10
N VAL A 99 -14.40 12.70 -29.31
CA VAL A 99 -13.38 11.72 -29.72
C VAL A 99 -13.34 10.50 -28.81
N LYS A 100 -14.41 10.26 -28.04
CA LYS A 100 -14.51 9.14 -27.07
C LYS A 100 -14.02 7.82 -27.65
N ALA A 101 -14.57 7.41 -28.80
CA ALA A 101 -14.22 6.14 -29.43
C ALA A 101 -12.74 6.07 -29.82
N ALA A 102 -12.17 7.16 -30.37
CA ALA A 102 -10.77 7.18 -30.78
C ALA A 102 -9.81 7.11 -29.58
N VAL A 103 -10.18 7.75 -28.46
CA VAL A 103 -9.39 7.69 -27.22
C VAL A 103 -9.54 6.31 -26.56
N GLN A 104 -10.71 5.67 -26.62
CA GLN A 104 -10.88 4.27 -26.18
C GLN A 104 -10.00 3.31 -27.00
N ASP A 105 -10.01 3.42 -28.34
CA ASP A 105 -9.14 2.59 -29.19
C ASP A 105 -7.65 2.77 -28.82
N ALA A 106 -7.24 4.00 -28.51
CA ALA A 106 -5.88 4.30 -28.07
C ALA A 106 -5.57 3.72 -26.68
N ALA A 107 -6.53 3.75 -25.76
CA ALA A 107 -6.44 3.15 -24.43
C ALA A 107 -6.27 1.63 -24.51
N ASP A 108 -7.08 0.96 -25.32
CA ASP A 108 -7.05 -0.50 -25.50
C ASP A 108 -5.75 -0.95 -26.18
N ALA A 109 -5.29 -0.22 -27.19
CA ALA A 109 -4.03 -0.47 -27.88
C ALA A 109 -2.78 -0.05 -27.07
N LYS A 110 -2.97 0.56 -25.89
CA LYS A 110 -1.89 1.13 -25.04
C LYS A 110 -0.97 2.09 -25.82
N ALA A 111 -1.56 2.88 -26.72
CA ALA A 111 -0.82 3.81 -27.56
C ALA A 111 -0.20 4.94 -26.72
N SER A 112 1.07 5.26 -26.99
CA SER A 112 1.78 6.34 -26.29
C SER A 112 1.28 7.74 -26.70
N THR A 113 0.88 7.91 -27.96
CA THR A 113 0.39 9.16 -28.52
C THR A 113 -0.73 8.90 -29.54
N MET A 114 -1.53 9.93 -29.80
CA MET A 114 -2.48 9.99 -30.92
C MET A 114 -2.31 11.31 -31.67
N THR A 115 -2.42 11.25 -33.01
CA THR A 115 -2.27 12.45 -33.86
C THR A 115 -3.61 12.81 -34.51
N PHE A 116 -4.02 14.05 -34.30
CA PHE A 116 -5.22 14.66 -34.85
C PHE A 116 -4.87 15.56 -36.01
N GLY A 117 -5.68 15.54 -37.07
CA GLY A 117 -5.58 16.47 -38.20
C GLY A 117 -6.88 17.24 -38.38
N LEU A 118 -6.81 18.56 -38.54
CA LEU A 118 -7.96 19.42 -38.82
C LEU A 118 -7.92 19.93 -40.25
N LYS A 119 -9.06 19.79 -40.93
CA LYS A 119 -9.31 20.25 -42.30
C LYS A 119 -10.56 21.11 -42.37
N ALA A 120 -10.56 22.07 -43.28
CA ALA A 120 -11.80 22.68 -43.70
C ALA A 120 -12.58 21.68 -44.57
N ASP A 121 -13.91 21.69 -44.48
CA ASP A 121 -14.75 20.82 -45.31
C ASP A 121 -14.59 21.11 -46.82
N SER A 122 -14.42 22.39 -47.15
CA SER A 122 -14.02 22.83 -48.48
C SER A 122 -12.74 23.65 -48.38
N GLU A 123 -11.69 23.18 -49.04
CA GLU A 123 -10.43 23.90 -49.24
C GLU A 123 -10.40 24.68 -50.58
N SER A 124 -11.58 24.96 -51.14
CA SER A 124 -11.77 25.94 -52.21
C SER A 124 -12.64 27.12 -51.78
N ASP A 125 -13.37 27.01 -50.66
CA ASP A 125 -14.12 28.11 -50.05
C ASP A 125 -13.19 28.99 -49.20
N PRO A 126 -12.91 30.25 -49.61
CA PRO A 126 -12.10 31.14 -48.80
C PRO A 126 -12.75 31.40 -47.43
N TYR A 127 -14.08 31.44 -47.33
CA TYR A 127 -14.78 31.67 -46.05
C TYR A 127 -14.64 30.51 -45.05
N GLY A 128 -14.13 29.35 -45.49
CA GLY A 128 -13.73 28.24 -44.62
C GLY A 128 -12.41 28.46 -43.87
N TRP A 129 -11.65 29.52 -44.19
CA TRP A 129 -10.37 29.83 -43.54
C TRP A 129 -10.54 30.18 -42.06
N LYS A 130 -9.78 29.50 -41.20
CA LYS A 130 -9.80 29.66 -39.74
C LYS A 130 -8.41 29.53 -39.14
N ARG A 131 -8.17 30.19 -38.00
CA ARG A 131 -6.93 30.06 -37.20
C ARG A 131 -7.26 29.52 -35.82
N PHE A 132 -6.37 28.68 -35.31
CA PHE A 132 -6.53 28.01 -34.02
C PHE A 132 -5.23 28.18 -33.24
N SER A 133 -5.35 28.09 -31.91
CA SER A 133 -4.21 28.03 -30.99
C SER A 133 -3.36 26.78 -31.26
N ASP A 134 -2.07 26.86 -30.98
CA ASP A 134 -1.17 25.70 -30.93
C ASP A 134 -1.39 24.83 -29.68
N ASP A 135 -2.03 25.38 -28.64
CA ASP A 135 -2.42 24.69 -27.42
C ASP A 135 -3.76 23.93 -27.56
N ALA A 136 -3.72 22.75 -28.17
CA ALA A 136 -4.84 21.81 -28.20
C ALA A 136 -4.66 20.71 -27.15
N HIS A 137 -5.75 20.29 -26.50
CA HIS A 137 -5.72 19.26 -25.47
C HIS A 137 -6.89 18.28 -25.56
N LEU A 138 -6.78 17.19 -24.81
CA LEU A 138 -7.89 16.26 -24.59
C LEU A 138 -8.50 16.50 -23.20
N ARG A 139 -9.81 16.73 -23.16
CA ARG A 139 -10.60 16.70 -21.94
C ARG A 139 -11.24 15.31 -21.84
N VAL A 140 -10.82 14.50 -20.87
CA VAL A 140 -11.17 13.07 -20.79
C VAL A 140 -11.65 12.71 -19.39
N GLU A 141 -12.81 12.08 -19.33
CA GLU A 141 -13.30 11.39 -18.15
C GLU A 141 -13.16 9.88 -18.38
N TYR A 142 -12.58 9.17 -17.41
CA TYR A 142 -12.32 7.74 -17.52
C TYR A 142 -12.55 7.04 -16.20
N ASN A 143 -12.84 5.74 -16.28
CA ASN A 143 -12.93 4.82 -15.17
C ASN A 143 -11.72 3.88 -15.15
N ARG A 144 -11.15 3.61 -13.97
CA ARG A 144 -10.19 2.54 -13.73
C ARG A 144 -10.93 1.43 -13.00
N PRO A 145 -11.28 0.32 -13.68
CA PRO A 145 -12.05 -0.73 -13.05
C PRO A 145 -11.31 -1.34 -11.84
N PRO A 146 -12.05 -1.93 -10.89
CA PRO A 146 -11.45 -2.58 -9.74
C PRO A 146 -10.39 -3.61 -10.16
N PRO A 147 -9.24 -3.67 -9.46
CA PRO A 147 -8.25 -4.72 -9.70
C PRO A 147 -8.85 -6.11 -9.45
N GLN A 148 -8.27 -7.12 -10.12
CA GLN A 148 -8.59 -8.52 -9.85
C GLN A 148 -8.41 -8.83 -8.35
N VAL A 149 -9.43 -9.42 -7.73
CA VAL A 149 -9.38 -9.84 -6.34
C VAL A 149 -8.36 -10.97 -6.19
N LYS A 150 -7.37 -10.77 -5.32
CA LYS A 150 -6.27 -11.73 -5.10
C LYS A 150 -6.73 -12.89 -4.23
N MET A 151 -6.14 -14.07 -4.45
CA MET A 151 -6.41 -15.26 -3.63
C MET A 151 -6.09 -15.05 -2.14
N SER A 152 -5.09 -14.22 -1.82
CA SER A 152 -4.75 -13.83 -0.44
C SER A 152 -5.82 -12.97 0.25
N GLN A 153 -6.78 -12.42 -0.50
CA GLN A 153 -7.93 -11.68 0.04
C GLN A 153 -9.11 -12.59 0.36
N LEU A 154 -9.04 -13.87 -0.04
CA LEU A 154 -10.12 -14.83 0.07
C LEU A 154 -9.88 -15.77 1.25
N THR A 155 -10.87 -15.85 2.14
CA THR A 155 -10.84 -16.73 3.31
C THR A 155 -12.19 -17.39 3.50
N MET A 156 -12.21 -18.53 4.19
CA MET A 156 -13.44 -19.22 4.56
C MET A 156 -13.59 -19.22 6.07
N GLU A 157 -14.83 -19.06 6.55
CA GLU A 157 -15.17 -19.17 7.98
C GLU A 157 -14.70 -20.52 8.55
N TYR A 158 -14.97 -21.57 7.78
CA TYR A 158 -14.46 -22.92 7.99
C TYR A 158 -13.59 -23.29 6.79
N GLY A 159 -12.34 -23.70 7.03
CA GLY A 159 -11.38 -24.07 5.97
C GLY A 159 -10.16 -23.16 5.82
N GLY A 160 -10.11 -22.04 6.56
CA GLY A 160 -8.91 -21.20 6.64
C GLY A 160 -8.69 -20.31 5.43
N THR A 161 -7.43 -20.19 5.01
CA THR A 161 -7.06 -19.41 3.82
C THR A 161 -7.48 -20.13 2.53
N CYS A 162 -7.62 -19.36 1.45
CA CYS A 162 -7.95 -19.92 0.14
C CYS A 162 -6.96 -21.01 -0.30
N LYS A 163 -7.47 -22.21 -0.55
CA LYS A 163 -6.66 -23.39 -0.89
C LYS A 163 -6.56 -23.66 -2.37
N LYS A 164 -5.45 -24.27 -2.79
CA LYS A 164 -5.22 -24.87 -4.11
C LYS A 164 -5.86 -26.27 -4.20
N PRO A 165 -6.09 -26.80 -5.42
CA PRO A 165 -6.72 -28.11 -5.59
C PRO A 165 -5.86 -29.27 -5.07
N SER A 166 -4.54 -29.10 -4.99
CA SER A 166 -3.64 -30.12 -4.41
C SER A 166 -3.66 -30.17 -2.87
N SER A 167 -4.27 -29.18 -2.22
CA SER A 167 -4.27 -29.00 -0.77
C SER A 167 -5.63 -28.53 -0.26
N VAL A 168 -6.70 -29.16 -0.77
CA VAL A 168 -8.09 -28.76 -0.49
C VAL A 168 -8.39 -28.73 1.01
N ALA A 169 -9.17 -27.73 1.43
CA ALA A 169 -9.71 -27.72 2.79
C ALA A 169 -10.80 -28.80 2.90
N ARG A 170 -10.84 -29.55 4.00
CA ARG A 170 -12.00 -30.36 4.34
C ARG A 170 -12.83 -29.60 5.37
N VAL A 171 -14.09 -29.35 5.05
CA VAL A 171 -14.99 -28.57 5.88
C VAL A 171 -16.20 -29.42 6.23
N ARG A 172 -16.54 -29.46 7.51
CA ARG A 172 -17.73 -30.13 8.04
C ARG A 172 -18.91 -29.17 8.09
N THR A 173 -18.65 -27.87 8.20
CA THR A 173 -19.66 -26.82 8.35
C THR A 173 -19.66 -25.88 7.15
N LEU A 174 -20.84 -25.69 6.56
CA LEU A 174 -21.04 -24.67 5.51
C LEU A 174 -21.29 -23.31 6.19
N GLY A 175 -20.23 -22.52 6.33
CA GLY A 175 -20.28 -21.17 6.89
C GLY A 175 -20.24 -20.06 5.83
N LYS A 176 -19.75 -18.89 6.24
CA LYS A 176 -19.49 -17.75 5.34
C LYS A 176 -18.17 -17.91 4.56
N ILE A 177 -18.15 -17.39 3.34
CA ILE A 177 -16.93 -17.14 2.56
C ILE A 177 -16.73 -15.64 2.43
N TYR A 178 -15.47 -15.20 2.40
CA TYR A 178 -15.11 -13.79 2.52
C TYR A 178 -14.25 -13.32 1.34
N ALA A 179 -14.55 -12.12 0.85
CA ALA A 179 -13.67 -11.32 0.00
C ALA A 179 -13.29 -10.05 0.77
N ASN A 180 -12.03 -9.97 1.20
CA ASN A 180 -11.57 -8.95 2.15
C ASN A 180 -10.79 -7.82 1.47
N ASN A 181 -10.93 -6.60 1.99
CA ASN A 181 -10.20 -5.43 1.52
C ASN A 181 -10.31 -5.22 -0.01
N VAL A 182 -11.53 -5.32 -0.55
CA VAL A 182 -11.78 -5.16 -1.98
C VAL A 182 -11.73 -3.67 -2.31
N THR A 183 -10.88 -3.29 -3.26
CA THR A 183 -10.59 -1.89 -3.57
C THR A 183 -10.98 -1.53 -4.99
N ASP A 184 -11.16 -0.24 -5.19
CA ASP A 184 -11.26 0.43 -6.47
C ASP A 184 -10.21 1.55 -6.56
N PRO A 185 -9.47 1.71 -7.68
CA PRO A 185 -8.43 2.72 -7.83
C PRO A 185 -8.91 4.18 -7.80
N ASP A 186 -10.17 4.43 -8.18
CA ASP A 186 -10.81 5.74 -8.18
C ASP A 186 -11.52 6.04 -6.84
N GLY A 187 -11.62 5.03 -5.97
CA GLY A 187 -12.21 5.15 -4.63
C GLY A 187 -13.72 4.92 -4.61
N ASP A 188 -14.28 4.45 -5.73
CA ASP A 188 -15.70 4.18 -5.88
C ASP A 188 -16.19 3.07 -4.94
N ASN A 189 -17.51 3.06 -4.72
CA ASN A 189 -18.14 1.98 -3.97
C ASN A 189 -18.11 0.69 -4.79
N VAL A 190 -17.66 -0.39 -4.17
CA VAL A 190 -17.54 -1.71 -4.80
C VAL A 190 -18.58 -2.69 -4.26
N ALA A 191 -19.01 -3.61 -5.13
CA ALA A 191 -19.82 -4.77 -4.78
C ALA A 191 -19.14 -6.04 -5.30
N VAL A 192 -19.37 -7.19 -4.65
CA VAL A 192 -18.71 -8.45 -4.99
C VAL A 192 -19.72 -9.48 -5.50
N GLN A 193 -19.38 -10.12 -6.61
CA GLN A 193 -20.08 -11.29 -7.12
C GLN A 193 -19.31 -12.56 -6.74
N PHE A 194 -20.00 -13.48 -6.07
CA PHE A 194 -19.49 -14.80 -5.72
C PHE A 194 -20.04 -15.84 -6.69
N GLN A 195 -19.23 -16.84 -7.03
CA GLN A 195 -19.67 -18.04 -7.75
C GLN A 195 -18.98 -19.27 -7.20
N ALA A 196 -19.68 -20.41 -7.27
CA ALA A 196 -19.09 -21.71 -7.01
C ALA A 196 -19.51 -22.75 -8.05
N LYS A 197 -18.57 -23.64 -8.31
CA LYS A 197 -18.67 -24.74 -9.25
C LYS A 197 -18.41 -26.05 -8.51
N TRP A 198 -19.10 -27.10 -8.92
CA TRP A 198 -18.85 -28.46 -8.47
C TRP A 198 -19.43 -29.47 -9.47
N ASP A 199 -18.90 -30.69 -9.44
CA ASP A 199 -19.41 -31.82 -10.20
C ASP A 199 -20.30 -32.70 -9.30
N THR A 200 -21.54 -32.93 -9.73
CA THR A 200 -22.50 -33.79 -9.04
C THR A 200 -22.44 -35.24 -9.53
N GLY A 201 -21.67 -35.55 -10.58
CA GLY A 201 -21.67 -36.85 -11.26
C GLY A 201 -22.84 -37.03 -12.23
N ASP A 202 -23.52 -35.94 -12.60
CA ASP A 202 -24.67 -35.94 -13.54
C ASP A 202 -24.25 -35.95 -15.03
N GLY A 203 -22.97 -36.20 -15.31
CA GLY A 203 -22.40 -36.16 -16.66
C GLY A 203 -22.11 -34.77 -17.21
N LYS A 204 -22.44 -33.68 -16.48
CA LYS A 204 -22.15 -32.30 -16.92
C LYS A 204 -20.79 -31.79 -16.44
N GLY A 205 -20.12 -32.55 -15.57
CA GLY A 205 -18.81 -32.20 -15.02
C GLY A 205 -18.85 -30.95 -14.14
N LEU A 206 -17.74 -30.21 -14.16
CA LEU A 206 -17.48 -29.06 -13.29
C LEU A 206 -18.08 -27.77 -13.84
N ILE A 207 -19.34 -27.49 -13.49
CA ILE A 207 -20.10 -26.31 -13.95
C ILE A 207 -20.49 -25.38 -12.81
N VAL A 208 -20.90 -24.15 -13.13
CA VAL A 208 -21.42 -23.18 -12.14
C VAL A 208 -22.75 -23.69 -11.65
N ARG A 209 -22.85 -23.97 -10.34
CA ARG A 209 -24.08 -24.44 -9.70
C ARG A 209 -24.55 -23.51 -8.58
N TRP A 210 -23.75 -22.50 -8.24
CA TRP A 210 -24.15 -21.42 -7.36
C TRP A 210 -23.65 -20.07 -7.87
N ASN A 211 -24.58 -19.15 -8.05
CA ASN A 211 -24.37 -17.78 -8.52
C ASN A 211 -25.39 -16.87 -7.82
N PRO A 212 -25.18 -16.53 -6.53
CA PRO A 212 -26.06 -15.63 -5.81
C PRO A 212 -26.07 -14.24 -6.45
N ALA A 213 -27.05 -13.41 -6.05
CA ALA A 213 -27.02 -12.00 -6.36
C ALA A 213 -25.71 -11.36 -5.84
N ARG A 214 -25.24 -10.34 -6.56
CA ARG A 214 -24.10 -9.52 -6.13
C ARG A 214 -24.43 -8.88 -4.78
N THR A 215 -23.42 -8.71 -3.92
CA THR A 215 -23.60 -8.02 -2.63
C THR A 215 -24.08 -6.58 -2.82
N SER A 216 -24.57 -5.96 -1.75
CA SER A 216 -24.69 -4.50 -1.70
C SER A 216 -23.34 -3.82 -1.91
N SER A 217 -23.35 -2.61 -2.46
CA SER A 217 -22.14 -1.81 -2.64
C SER A 217 -21.68 -1.22 -1.31
N LYS A 218 -20.37 -1.23 -1.07
CA LYS A 218 -19.72 -0.62 0.10
C LYS A 218 -18.49 0.17 -0.35
N LYS A 219 -17.95 1.02 0.52
CA LYS A 219 -16.76 1.83 0.24
C LYS A 219 -15.56 0.97 -0.21
N SER A 220 -14.76 1.47 -1.15
CA SER A 220 -13.45 0.88 -1.49
C SER A 220 -12.63 0.58 -0.22
N GLY A 221 -12.06 -0.62 -0.15
CA GLY A 221 -11.38 -1.17 1.03
C GLY A 221 -12.27 -2.00 1.96
N SER A 222 -13.57 -2.16 1.69
CA SER A 222 -14.47 -2.96 2.51
C SER A 222 -14.29 -4.47 2.36
N SER A 223 -14.81 -5.20 3.34
CA SER A 223 -14.95 -6.67 3.30
C SER A 223 -16.38 -7.09 3.01
N PHE A 224 -16.51 -8.24 2.35
CA PHE A 224 -17.76 -8.82 1.90
C PHE A 224 -17.82 -10.28 2.34
N ALA A 225 -19.01 -10.71 2.76
CA ALA A 225 -19.25 -12.07 3.19
C ALA A 225 -20.58 -12.58 2.62
N VAL A 226 -20.64 -13.86 2.28
CA VAL A 226 -21.87 -14.56 1.90
C VAL A 226 -21.87 -15.97 2.49
N SER A 227 -23.03 -16.46 2.91
CA SER A 227 -23.18 -17.84 3.39
C SER A 227 -23.18 -18.84 2.24
N LEU A 228 -22.47 -19.95 2.40
CA LEU A 228 -22.51 -21.05 1.44
C LEU A 228 -23.91 -21.70 1.40
N PRO A 229 -24.41 -22.13 0.23
CA PRO A 229 -25.73 -22.69 0.10
C PRO A 229 -25.78 -24.13 0.62
N SER A 230 -26.93 -24.54 1.17
CA SER A 230 -27.18 -25.93 1.59
C SER A 230 -27.24 -26.92 0.42
N SER A 231 -27.29 -26.46 -0.82
CA SER A 231 -27.30 -27.28 -2.04
C SER A 231 -25.95 -27.90 -2.39
N ILE A 232 -24.87 -27.57 -1.67
CA ILE A 232 -23.57 -28.19 -1.87
C ILE A 232 -23.61 -29.67 -1.45
N PRO A 233 -23.28 -30.60 -2.37
CA PRO A 233 -23.28 -32.02 -2.05
C PRO A 233 -22.09 -32.41 -1.17
N LYS A 234 -22.31 -33.40 -0.30
CA LYS A 234 -21.26 -34.02 0.53
C LYS A 234 -20.24 -34.75 -0.34
N ASP A 235 -19.01 -34.82 0.16
CA ASP A 235 -17.89 -35.56 -0.43
C ASP A 235 -17.54 -35.14 -1.88
N LYS A 236 -18.00 -33.96 -2.30
CA LYS A 236 -17.64 -33.36 -3.58
C LYS A 236 -16.73 -32.16 -3.37
N GLN A 237 -15.76 -32.04 -4.27
CA GLN A 237 -14.92 -30.87 -4.33
C GLN A 237 -15.70 -29.69 -4.91
N VAL A 238 -15.72 -28.59 -4.17
CA VAL A 238 -16.25 -27.31 -4.56
C VAL A 238 -15.09 -26.37 -4.81
N HIS A 239 -15.21 -25.54 -5.83
CA HIS A 239 -14.29 -24.42 -6.01
C HIS A 239 -15.06 -23.14 -6.27
N TRP A 240 -14.68 -22.10 -5.53
CA TRP A 240 -15.37 -20.82 -5.54
C TRP A 240 -14.40 -19.69 -5.86
N TYR A 241 -14.94 -18.62 -6.42
CA TYR A 241 -14.18 -17.47 -6.92
C TYR A 241 -15.07 -16.24 -6.97
N VAL A 242 -14.44 -15.07 -7.10
CA VAL A 242 -15.15 -13.79 -7.01
C VAL A 242 -14.69 -12.80 -8.06
N ARG A 243 -15.50 -11.77 -8.30
CA ARG A 243 -15.08 -10.53 -8.97
C ARG A 243 -15.78 -9.34 -8.34
N SER A 244 -15.18 -8.17 -8.42
CA SER A 244 -15.75 -6.91 -7.92
C SER A 244 -16.36 -6.09 -9.06
N HIS A 245 -17.22 -5.15 -8.68
CA HIS A 245 -17.90 -4.22 -9.58
C HIS A 245 -18.00 -2.85 -8.90
N ASP A 246 -17.58 -1.79 -9.58
CA ASP A 246 -17.55 -0.39 -9.09
C ASP A 246 -18.88 0.37 -9.32
N GLY A 247 -19.81 -0.21 -10.08
CA GLY A 247 -21.05 0.46 -10.52
C GLY A 247 -21.14 0.63 -12.03
N ALA A 248 -20.00 0.59 -12.73
CA ALA A 248 -19.88 0.66 -14.17
C ALA A 248 -19.25 -0.60 -14.79
N GLN A 249 -18.21 -1.16 -14.16
CA GLN A 249 -17.37 -2.22 -14.72
C GLN A 249 -17.02 -3.29 -13.70
N TYR A 250 -16.75 -4.49 -14.23
CA TYR A 250 -16.27 -5.63 -13.45
C TYR A 250 -14.75 -5.71 -13.47
N SER A 251 -14.17 -6.13 -12.34
CA SER A 251 -12.83 -6.71 -12.34
C SER A 251 -12.80 -8.02 -13.14
N PRO A 252 -11.62 -8.49 -13.55
CA PRO A 252 -11.42 -9.90 -13.85
C PRO A 252 -11.87 -10.79 -12.68
N TRP A 253 -12.23 -12.03 -12.99
CA TRP A 253 -12.45 -13.03 -11.94
C TRP A 253 -11.16 -13.29 -11.18
N SER A 254 -11.25 -13.64 -9.90
CA SER A 254 -10.08 -14.00 -9.09
C SER A 254 -9.28 -15.15 -9.70
N THR A 255 -9.91 -15.96 -10.56
CA THR A 255 -9.34 -17.08 -11.33
C THR A 255 -8.87 -16.70 -12.74
N THR A 256 -8.92 -15.43 -13.15
CA THR A 256 -8.45 -15.02 -14.48
C THR A 256 -6.91 -15.06 -14.52
N GLY A 257 -6.34 -15.68 -15.56
CA GLY A 257 -4.89 -15.73 -15.77
C GLY A 257 -4.13 -16.78 -14.94
N ASP A 258 -4.75 -17.37 -13.92
CA ASP A 258 -4.19 -18.45 -13.09
C ASP A 258 -5.26 -19.55 -12.93
N PRO A 259 -4.93 -20.86 -13.08
CA PRO A 259 -5.90 -21.93 -12.91
C PRO A 259 -6.44 -22.11 -11.48
N THR A 260 -6.06 -21.27 -10.51
CA THR A 260 -6.42 -21.46 -9.12
C THR A 260 -7.65 -20.65 -8.67
N ALA A 261 -8.68 -21.37 -8.24
CA ALA A 261 -9.80 -20.90 -7.42
C ALA A 261 -9.57 -21.28 -5.93
N CYS A 262 -10.53 -21.00 -5.04
CA CYS A 262 -10.48 -21.49 -3.65
C CYS A 262 -11.21 -22.84 -3.56
N TYR A 263 -10.51 -23.89 -3.13
CA TYR A 263 -11.03 -25.27 -3.14
C TYR A 263 -11.34 -25.79 -1.73
N PHE A 264 -12.48 -26.48 -1.60
CA PHE A 264 -12.80 -27.26 -0.41
C PHE A 264 -13.62 -28.51 -0.74
N VAL A 265 -13.68 -29.46 0.18
CA VAL A 265 -14.57 -30.62 0.15
C VAL A 265 -15.51 -30.55 1.35
N PHE A 266 -16.82 -30.66 1.10
CA PHE A 266 -17.81 -30.73 2.16
C PHE A 266 -17.84 -32.14 2.76
N ASP A 267 -17.09 -32.34 3.84
CA ASP A 267 -16.86 -33.63 4.50
C ASP A 267 -17.37 -33.59 5.94
N THR A 268 -18.55 -34.20 6.16
CA THR A 268 -19.18 -34.21 7.49
C THR A 268 -18.53 -35.18 8.49
N LYS A 269 -17.53 -35.97 8.07
CA LYS A 269 -16.82 -36.92 8.92
C LYS A 269 -15.66 -36.27 9.66
N VAL A 270 -15.16 -35.13 9.18
CA VAL A 270 -14.12 -34.36 9.86
C VAL A 270 -14.64 -33.84 11.22
N PRO A 271 -13.83 -33.85 12.29
CA PRO A 271 -14.21 -33.29 13.59
C PRO A 271 -14.60 -31.81 13.50
N LYS A 272 -15.46 -31.37 14.43
CA LYS A 272 -15.96 -30.00 14.45
C LYS A 272 -14.84 -29.01 14.77
N ALA A 273 -14.88 -27.83 14.14
CA ALA A 273 -13.94 -26.76 14.43
C ALA A 273 -14.01 -26.34 15.92
N PRO A 274 -12.88 -25.89 16.51
CA PRO A 274 -12.92 -25.22 17.80
C PRO A 274 -13.66 -23.88 17.70
N VAL A 275 -14.22 -23.43 18.82
CA VAL A 275 -14.75 -22.08 19.00
C VAL A 275 -13.59 -21.15 19.38
N ILE A 276 -13.54 -19.98 18.75
CA ILE A 276 -12.59 -18.91 19.05
C ILE A 276 -13.37 -17.71 19.61
N SER A 277 -12.91 -17.12 20.70
CA SER A 277 -13.45 -15.87 21.25
C SER A 277 -12.36 -14.97 21.82
N SER A 278 -12.59 -13.66 21.80
CA SER A 278 -11.74 -12.67 22.47
C SER A 278 -12.61 -11.52 22.98
N GLY A 279 -12.33 -11.04 24.19
CA GLY A 279 -12.97 -9.84 24.74
C GLY A 279 -12.31 -8.55 24.24
N GLU A 280 -11.01 -8.62 23.94
CA GLU A 280 -10.20 -7.47 23.46
C GLU A 280 -10.41 -7.20 21.98
N TYR A 281 -10.61 -8.28 21.21
CA TYR A 281 -10.89 -8.23 19.78
C TYR A 281 -12.17 -9.00 19.44
N PRO A 282 -13.35 -8.38 19.61
CA PRO A 282 -14.60 -8.93 19.11
C PRO A 282 -14.53 -9.30 17.61
N ALA A 283 -15.35 -10.27 17.22
CA ALA A 283 -15.39 -10.79 15.86
C ALA A 283 -15.84 -9.68 14.90
N SER A 284 -15.13 -9.53 13.79
CA SER A 284 -15.51 -8.55 12.77
C SER A 284 -16.86 -8.91 12.16
N ASP A 285 -17.70 -7.91 12.04
CA ASP A 285 -18.95 -7.96 11.31
C ASP A 285 -18.82 -7.14 10.02
N PRO A 286 -18.57 -7.78 8.87
CA PRO A 286 -18.49 -7.06 7.60
C PRO A 286 -19.84 -6.49 7.16
N GLU A 287 -20.97 -6.95 7.68
CA GLU A 287 -22.31 -6.45 7.32
C GLU A 287 -22.64 -5.15 8.07
N ASN A 288 -22.02 -4.92 9.23
CA ASN A 288 -22.13 -3.67 9.98
C ASN A 288 -21.17 -2.58 9.43
N PRO A 289 -21.69 -1.45 8.91
CA PRO A 289 -20.87 -0.34 8.43
C PRO A 289 -20.04 0.32 9.53
N ASP A 290 -20.50 0.24 10.79
CA ASP A 290 -19.89 0.85 11.97
C ASP A 290 -19.07 -0.15 12.80
N ASP A 291 -18.72 -1.32 12.24
CA ASP A 291 -17.94 -2.34 12.94
C ASP A 291 -16.58 -1.75 13.42
N PRO A 292 -16.38 -1.66 14.75
CA PRO A 292 -15.35 -0.83 15.36
C PRO A 292 -13.93 -1.38 15.15
N TRP A 293 -12.97 -0.46 15.26
CA TRP A 293 -11.55 -0.77 15.25
C TRP A 293 -11.00 -0.82 16.68
N TYR A 294 -10.22 -1.86 16.99
CA TYR A 294 -9.63 -2.05 18.30
C TYR A 294 -8.12 -1.74 18.27
N ASP A 295 -7.59 -1.17 19.34
CA ASP A 295 -6.14 -0.95 19.44
C ASP A 295 -5.42 -2.31 19.39
N GLY A 296 -4.27 -2.40 18.73
CA GLY A 296 -3.65 -3.72 18.63
C GLY A 296 -2.38 -3.94 17.82
N VAL A 297 -2.00 -3.05 16.90
CA VAL A 297 -0.69 -3.22 16.27
C VAL A 297 0.38 -3.07 17.34
N GLY A 298 1.20 -4.10 17.49
CA GLY A 298 2.26 -4.12 18.50
C GLY A 298 1.78 -4.35 19.94
N LYS A 299 0.51 -4.71 20.16
CA LYS A 299 -0.02 -5.13 21.46
C LYS A 299 -0.52 -6.57 21.41
N TYR A 300 -0.16 -7.38 22.40
CA TYR A 300 -0.70 -8.73 22.50
C TYR A 300 -2.21 -8.70 22.73
N GLY A 301 -2.90 -9.55 21.97
CA GLY A 301 -4.30 -9.88 22.08
C GLY A 301 -4.50 -11.33 22.50
N PHE A 302 -5.47 -11.59 23.36
CA PHE A 302 -5.72 -12.93 23.88
C PHE A 302 -6.99 -13.55 23.28
N PHE A 303 -6.82 -14.74 22.70
CA PHE A 303 -7.90 -15.49 22.05
C PHE A 303 -8.10 -16.84 22.73
N SER A 304 -9.29 -17.06 23.29
CA SER A 304 -9.69 -18.35 23.85
C SER A 304 -10.09 -19.30 22.73
N ILE A 305 -9.51 -20.49 22.73
CA ILE A 305 -9.76 -21.56 21.77
C ILE A 305 -10.29 -22.75 22.57
N LYS A 306 -11.51 -23.21 22.25
CA LYS A 306 -12.16 -24.33 22.93
C LYS A 306 -12.69 -25.34 21.93
N ALA A 307 -12.37 -26.61 22.12
CA ALA A 307 -12.90 -27.68 21.29
C ALA A 307 -14.38 -27.94 21.57
N ALA A 308 -15.10 -28.43 20.57
CA ALA A 308 -16.42 -29.02 20.79
C ALA A 308 -16.31 -30.43 21.40
N ASP A 309 -15.29 -31.19 21.01
CA ASP A 309 -15.08 -32.59 21.39
C ASP A 309 -14.13 -32.71 22.60
N THR A 310 -14.40 -33.67 23.48
CA THR A 310 -13.69 -33.86 24.77
C THR A 310 -12.45 -34.76 24.68
N ASP A 311 -12.16 -35.32 23.51
CA ASP A 311 -10.98 -36.15 23.22
C ASP A 311 -9.81 -35.33 22.62
N VAL A 312 -10.00 -34.03 22.43
CA VAL A 312 -8.98 -33.10 21.93
C VAL A 312 -7.85 -32.94 22.93
N THR A 313 -6.62 -33.11 22.45
CA THR A 313 -5.39 -33.01 23.26
C THR A 313 -4.50 -31.83 22.88
N LYS A 314 -4.72 -31.22 21.71
CA LYS A 314 -3.92 -30.07 21.27
C LYS A 314 -4.67 -29.18 20.28
N TYR A 315 -4.29 -27.91 20.25
CA TYR A 315 -4.69 -26.95 19.25
C TYR A 315 -3.48 -26.46 18.46
N TRP A 316 -3.65 -26.26 17.17
CA TRP A 316 -2.76 -25.42 16.38
C TRP A 316 -3.47 -24.11 16.07
N PHE A 317 -2.72 -23.02 16.02
CA PHE A 317 -3.25 -21.72 15.59
C PHE A 317 -2.35 -21.01 14.58
N GLY A 318 -2.91 -20.01 13.91
CA GLY A 318 -2.24 -19.21 12.88
C GLY A 318 -2.72 -17.76 12.94
N ILE A 319 -1.86 -16.83 12.54
CA ILE A 319 -2.15 -15.39 12.52
C ILE A 319 -2.01 -14.93 11.08
N ASN A 320 -3.11 -14.48 10.46
CA ASN A 320 -3.16 -14.14 9.04
C ASN A 320 -2.66 -15.26 8.10
N SER A 321 -2.70 -16.49 8.57
CA SER A 321 -2.25 -17.71 7.88
C SER A 321 -3.10 -18.88 8.36
N ASP A 322 -2.90 -20.06 7.77
CA ASP A 322 -3.45 -21.28 8.35
C ASP A 322 -2.76 -21.69 9.66
N PRO A 323 -3.39 -22.57 10.47
CA PRO A 323 -2.79 -23.12 11.67
C PRO A 323 -1.53 -23.93 11.37
N THR A 324 -0.56 -23.89 12.29
CA THR A 324 0.71 -24.62 12.14
C THR A 324 1.14 -25.28 13.45
N SER A 325 1.86 -26.40 13.35
CA SER A 325 2.43 -27.12 14.49
C SER A 325 3.44 -26.30 15.30
N LYS A 326 4.01 -25.23 14.72
CA LYS A 326 4.88 -24.28 15.43
C LYS A 326 4.14 -23.48 16.51
N ASN A 327 2.83 -23.32 16.33
CA ASN A 327 1.95 -22.56 17.21
C ASN A 327 0.97 -23.53 17.89
N ALA A 328 1.52 -24.41 18.74
CA ALA A 328 0.76 -25.46 19.40
C ALA A 328 0.41 -25.11 20.85
N LEU A 329 -0.81 -25.47 21.27
CA LEU A 329 -1.27 -25.38 22.65
C LEU A 329 -1.73 -26.77 23.10
N THR A 330 -1.13 -27.32 24.14
CA THR A 330 -1.57 -28.59 24.74
C THR A 330 -2.84 -28.38 25.54
N ALA A 331 -3.86 -29.21 25.35
CA ALA A 331 -5.13 -29.15 26.06
C ALA A 331 -5.44 -30.50 26.73
N ALA A 332 -6.11 -30.47 27.88
CA ALA A 332 -6.64 -31.66 28.52
C ALA A 332 -8.15 -31.74 28.21
N SER A 333 -8.57 -32.81 27.56
CA SER A 333 -9.98 -33.10 27.25
C SER A 333 -10.75 -31.95 26.60
N GLY A 334 -10.15 -31.27 25.63
CA GLY A 334 -10.77 -30.15 24.91
C GLY A 334 -10.96 -28.86 25.73
N ALA A 335 -10.29 -28.75 26.89
CA ALA A 335 -10.33 -27.55 27.71
C ALA A 335 -9.86 -26.29 26.96
N ALA A 336 -10.48 -25.15 27.28
CA ALA A 336 -10.17 -23.88 26.65
C ALA A 336 -8.70 -23.49 26.88
N LYS A 337 -8.03 -23.02 25.83
CA LYS A 337 -6.66 -22.50 25.87
C LYS A 337 -6.57 -21.13 25.25
N THR A 338 -5.69 -20.30 25.80
CA THR A 338 -5.48 -18.94 25.33
C THR A 338 -4.29 -18.88 24.38
N ALA A 339 -4.52 -18.43 23.16
CA ALA A 339 -3.48 -18.02 22.22
C ALA A 339 -3.17 -16.53 22.43
N ALA A 340 -1.90 -16.19 22.65
CA ALA A 340 -1.41 -14.82 22.60
C ALA A 340 -1.05 -14.47 21.15
N VAL A 341 -1.68 -13.43 20.62
CA VAL A 341 -1.58 -13.01 19.22
C VAL A 341 -1.07 -11.58 19.19
N LEU A 342 -0.02 -11.31 18.42
CA LEU A 342 0.51 -9.96 18.22
C LEU A 342 0.15 -9.50 16.79
N PRO A 343 -0.89 -8.68 16.60
CA PRO A 343 -1.18 -8.12 15.29
C PRO A 343 -0.01 -7.28 14.78
N SER A 344 0.49 -7.61 13.60
CA SER A 344 1.65 -6.94 13.00
C SER A 344 1.28 -5.88 11.96
N LYS A 345 -0.02 -5.71 11.67
CA LYS A 345 -0.53 -4.79 10.66
C LYS A 345 -1.89 -4.22 11.07
N PRO A 346 -2.17 -2.94 10.74
CA PRO A 346 -3.52 -2.40 10.85
C PRO A 346 -4.46 -3.09 9.87
N GLY A 347 -5.76 -2.86 10.05
CA GLY A 347 -6.77 -3.40 9.16
C GLY A 347 -7.35 -4.71 9.68
N LEU A 348 -8.02 -5.42 8.77
CA LEU A 348 -8.59 -6.72 9.06
C LEU A 348 -7.47 -7.76 9.25
N ASN A 349 -7.47 -8.38 10.42
CA ASN A 349 -6.62 -9.50 10.76
C ASN A 349 -7.49 -10.73 11.03
N PHE A 350 -6.87 -11.92 11.07
CA PHE A 350 -7.58 -13.11 11.49
C PHE A 350 -6.69 -14.09 12.26
N VAL A 351 -7.30 -14.79 13.21
CA VAL A 351 -6.74 -15.97 13.85
C VAL A 351 -7.41 -17.19 13.24
N THR A 352 -6.63 -18.19 12.87
CA THR A 352 -7.16 -19.52 12.55
C THR A 352 -6.84 -20.49 13.67
N ALA A 353 -7.71 -21.47 13.93
CA ALA A 353 -7.41 -22.57 14.84
C ALA A 353 -7.91 -23.92 14.31
N GLN A 354 -7.21 -24.98 14.68
CA GLN A 354 -7.56 -26.38 14.41
C GLN A 354 -7.31 -27.22 15.66
N ALA A 355 -8.26 -28.08 16.01
CA ALA A 355 -8.17 -29.00 17.13
C ALA A 355 -7.69 -30.37 16.66
N PHE A 356 -6.96 -31.09 17.51
CA PHE A 356 -6.51 -32.45 17.23
C PHE A 356 -6.69 -33.36 18.44
N ASP A 357 -7.16 -34.58 18.18
CA ASP A 357 -7.24 -35.65 19.17
C ASP A 357 -5.88 -36.31 19.46
N ALA A 358 -5.87 -37.30 20.34
CA ALA A 358 -4.67 -38.08 20.66
C ALA A 358 -4.12 -38.90 19.47
N ALA A 359 -4.98 -39.29 18.52
CA ALA A 359 -4.60 -40.04 17.31
C ALA A 359 -4.03 -39.12 16.20
N GLY A 360 -4.14 -37.81 16.36
CA GLY A 360 -3.69 -36.81 15.39
C GLY A 360 -4.73 -36.45 14.33
N ASN A 361 -5.99 -36.83 14.50
CA ASN A 361 -7.07 -36.41 13.61
C ASN A 361 -7.38 -34.93 13.84
N GLY A 362 -7.22 -34.12 12.80
CA GLY A 362 -7.50 -32.69 12.84
C GLY A 362 -8.95 -32.36 12.52
N SER A 363 -9.53 -31.40 13.24
CA SER A 363 -10.83 -30.80 12.92
C SER A 363 -10.81 -30.02 11.61
N GLU A 364 -11.97 -29.55 11.17
CA GLU A 364 -11.99 -28.43 10.22
C GLU A 364 -11.36 -27.17 10.86
N VAL A 365 -10.76 -26.30 10.05
CA VAL A 365 -10.14 -25.06 10.53
C VAL A 365 -11.21 -24.01 10.79
N ARG A 366 -11.18 -23.33 11.93
CA ARG A 366 -11.99 -22.14 12.21
C ARG A 366 -11.18 -20.88 11.90
N THR A 367 -11.75 -19.93 11.16
CA THR A 367 -11.20 -18.59 10.96
C THR A 367 -11.99 -17.57 11.76
N TYR A 368 -11.31 -16.75 12.58
CA TYR A 368 -11.88 -15.66 13.37
C TYR A 368 -11.27 -14.33 12.90
N GLN A 369 -12.07 -13.50 12.21
CA GLN A 369 -11.61 -12.19 11.72
C GLN A 369 -11.85 -11.12 12.78
N PHE A 370 -10.94 -10.16 12.90
CA PHE A 370 -11.01 -9.04 13.83
C PHE A 370 -10.33 -7.79 13.26
N ARG A 371 -10.72 -6.61 13.76
CA ARG A 371 -10.27 -5.31 13.23
C ARG A 371 -9.28 -4.62 14.14
N VAL A 372 -8.15 -4.22 13.58
CA VAL A 372 -7.04 -3.62 14.33
C VAL A 372 -6.75 -2.21 13.81
N LYS A 373 -6.68 -1.23 14.71
CA LYS A 373 -6.25 0.15 14.41
C LYS A 373 -4.79 0.17 13.96
N ALA A 374 -4.39 1.26 13.33
CA ALA A 374 -2.97 1.61 13.29
C ALA A 374 -2.41 1.60 14.72
N GLY A 375 -1.15 1.18 14.86
CA GLY A 375 -0.43 1.30 16.12
C GLY A 375 -0.45 2.74 16.59
N GLN A 376 -0.14 2.97 17.86
CA GLN A 376 -0.04 4.35 18.33
C GLN A 376 1.05 5.07 17.50
N PRO A 377 0.85 6.37 17.21
CA PRO A 377 1.83 7.15 16.46
C PRO A 377 3.17 7.17 17.18
N GLU A 378 4.24 7.45 16.42
CA GLU A 378 5.57 7.67 16.97
C GLU A 378 5.52 8.76 18.05
N ARG A 379 6.33 8.63 19.10
CA ARG A 379 6.40 9.61 20.20
C ARG A 379 7.13 10.89 19.82
N ALA A 380 8.01 10.81 18.83
CA ALA A 380 8.64 11.94 18.17
C ALA A 380 9.37 11.45 16.91
N THR A 381 9.38 12.27 15.87
CA THR A 381 10.07 11.98 14.61
C THR A 381 10.67 13.26 14.02
N TRP A 382 11.98 13.28 13.70
CA TRP A 382 12.66 14.44 13.09
C TRP A 382 13.16 14.14 11.69
N GLN A 383 12.49 14.61 10.62
CA GLN A 383 12.89 14.38 9.20
C GLN A 383 14.29 14.82 8.84
N PHE A 384 14.86 15.78 9.57
CA PHE A 384 16.15 16.37 9.22
C PHE A 384 16.17 16.88 7.77
N ASP A 385 15.00 17.34 7.31
CA ASP A 385 14.75 17.82 5.94
C ASP A 385 15.00 19.33 5.80
N GLU A 386 15.54 19.96 6.85
CA GLU A 386 15.77 21.39 6.89
C GLU A 386 16.89 21.81 5.93
N GLY A 387 16.70 22.96 5.29
CA GLY A 387 17.67 23.53 4.37
C GLY A 387 18.99 23.92 5.03
N ALA A 388 19.99 24.19 4.20
CA ALA A 388 21.30 24.65 4.65
C ALA A 388 21.18 25.88 5.56
N GLY A 389 21.93 25.90 6.67
CA GLY A 389 21.94 27.00 7.64
C GLY A 389 20.85 26.91 8.71
N ALA A 390 20.02 25.86 8.73
CA ALA A 390 19.06 25.65 9.81
C ALA A 390 19.75 25.56 11.19
N ALA A 391 19.17 26.21 12.19
CA ALA A 391 19.65 26.20 13.58
C ALA A 391 18.95 25.13 14.44
N GLN A 392 17.86 24.55 13.95
CA GLN A 392 17.08 23.51 14.62
C GLN A 392 16.46 22.58 13.59
N ALA A 393 16.18 21.35 14.00
CA ALA A 393 15.40 20.39 13.26
C ALA A 393 13.99 20.28 13.83
N GLU A 394 12.98 20.24 12.96
CA GLU A 394 11.59 20.18 13.37
C GLU A 394 11.11 18.73 13.51
N GLY A 395 10.74 18.39 14.73
CA GLY A 395 10.13 17.13 15.10
C GLY A 395 8.61 17.21 14.98
N ARG A 396 8.00 16.08 14.62
CA ARG A 396 6.55 15.89 14.57
C ARG A 396 6.13 14.72 15.47
N THR A 397 4.80 14.61 15.65
CA THR A 397 4.12 13.58 16.45
C THR A 397 4.60 13.49 17.91
N PRO A 398 4.42 14.53 18.78
CA PRO A 398 3.88 15.87 18.53
C PRO A 398 4.95 16.86 18.04
N ALA A 399 4.53 18.07 17.65
CA ALA A 399 5.44 19.13 17.22
C ALA A 399 6.44 19.50 18.33
N ARG A 400 7.73 19.47 18.03
CA ARG A 400 8.82 19.82 18.96
C ARG A 400 10.12 20.03 18.19
N SER A 401 11.03 20.87 18.66
CA SER A 401 12.27 21.15 17.94
C SER A 401 13.47 20.47 18.61
N ALA A 402 14.47 20.09 17.82
CA ALA A 402 15.80 19.71 18.31
C ALA A 402 16.81 20.78 17.87
N VAL A 403 17.42 21.47 18.82
CA VAL A 403 18.39 22.54 18.55
C VAL A 403 19.71 21.93 18.09
N LEU A 404 20.29 22.50 17.02
CA LEU A 404 21.58 22.07 16.49
C LEU A 404 22.71 22.83 17.19
N HIS A 405 23.72 22.10 17.63
CA HIS A 405 24.86 22.63 18.36
C HIS A 405 26.17 22.15 17.74
N GLY A 406 27.22 22.98 17.83
CA GLY A 406 28.55 22.64 17.31
C GLY A 406 28.57 22.49 15.78
N GLY A 407 29.47 21.65 15.26
CA GLY A 407 29.60 21.44 13.81
C GLY A 407 28.55 20.50 13.23
N VAL A 408 27.32 21.00 13.06
CA VAL A 408 26.24 20.33 12.32
C VAL A 408 25.98 21.06 11.01
N THR A 409 25.86 20.32 9.91
CA THR A 409 25.49 20.85 8.59
C THR A 409 24.18 20.23 8.13
N ALA A 410 23.15 21.05 7.96
CA ALA A 410 21.83 20.64 7.43
C ALA A 410 21.75 20.70 5.90
N GLY A 411 20.74 20.05 5.33
CA GLY A 411 20.44 20.11 3.89
C GLY A 411 21.33 19.23 3.00
N ILE A 412 22.10 18.31 3.59
CA ILE A 412 22.89 17.34 2.81
C ILE A 412 22.01 16.19 2.32
N ALA A 413 22.40 15.50 1.24
CA ALA A 413 21.61 14.37 0.72
C ALA A 413 21.46 13.23 1.75
N GLY A 414 20.21 12.87 2.06
CA GLY A 414 19.85 11.83 3.03
C GLY A 414 19.59 10.46 2.40
N ALA A 415 19.23 9.47 3.23
CA ALA A 415 18.67 8.20 2.77
C ALA A 415 17.30 8.40 2.10
N LYS A 416 16.57 9.43 2.56
CA LYS A 416 15.32 9.97 2.01
C LYS A 416 15.36 11.48 2.26
N GLY A 417 15.02 12.29 1.27
CA GLY A 417 15.10 13.74 1.41
C GLY A 417 16.52 14.24 1.71
N THR A 418 16.66 15.07 2.74
CA THR A 418 17.95 15.58 3.24
C THR A 418 18.29 15.02 4.64
N ALA A 419 19.41 15.46 5.20
CA ALA A 419 19.96 14.94 6.45
C ALA A 419 20.76 16.00 7.20
N LEU A 420 21.11 15.66 8.45
CA LEU A 420 22.17 16.34 9.19
C LEU A 420 23.50 15.60 9.02
N GLU A 421 24.56 16.34 8.73
CA GLU A 421 25.95 15.88 8.82
C GLU A 421 26.62 16.44 10.08
N PHE A 422 27.16 15.55 10.89
CA PHE A 422 27.89 15.90 12.10
C PHE A 422 29.39 15.84 11.79
N ASN A 423 30.13 16.92 12.07
CA ASN A 423 31.59 17.02 11.91
C ASN A 423 32.35 15.95 12.70
N GLY A 424 31.64 15.45 13.69
CA GLY A 424 32.14 14.61 14.71
C GLY A 424 32.55 15.36 15.96
N THR A 425 33.50 16.27 15.97
CA THR A 425 34.09 16.70 17.25
C THR A 425 33.11 17.24 18.30
N ASP A 426 32.14 18.06 17.91
CA ASP A 426 31.25 18.79 18.83
C ASP A 426 29.81 18.96 18.32
N GLY A 427 29.50 18.44 17.13
CA GLY A 427 28.18 18.50 16.54
C GLY A 427 27.17 17.59 17.25
N TYR A 428 26.02 18.11 17.66
CA TYR A 428 24.88 17.31 18.14
C TYR A 428 23.55 18.06 17.96
N ALA A 429 22.43 17.32 17.97
CA ALA A 429 21.08 17.86 18.03
C ALA A 429 20.44 17.47 19.37
N ALA A 430 19.78 18.40 20.05
CA ALA A 430 19.23 18.17 21.40
C ALA A 430 17.81 18.72 21.54
N THR A 431 16.97 17.97 22.26
CA THR A 431 15.67 18.44 22.75
C THR A 431 15.82 19.09 24.12
N ASP A 432 14.83 19.87 24.51
CA ASP A 432 14.75 20.57 25.80
C ASP A 432 14.34 19.65 26.96
N ILE A 433 13.52 18.63 26.69
CA ILE A 433 13.04 17.64 27.66
C ILE A 433 13.22 16.21 27.15
N PRO A 434 13.19 15.19 28.04
CA PRO A 434 13.13 13.79 27.64
C PRO A 434 11.99 13.49 26.66
N VAL A 435 12.28 12.62 25.70
CA VAL A 435 11.36 12.30 24.61
C VAL A 435 10.56 11.05 24.91
N LEU A 436 11.15 10.11 25.66
CA LEU A 436 10.57 8.82 25.95
C LEU A 436 10.69 8.44 27.42
N ASP A 437 9.75 7.62 27.88
CA ASP A 437 9.84 6.94 29.17
C ASP A 437 10.58 5.61 28.98
N THR A 438 11.83 5.53 29.47
CA THR A 438 12.67 4.32 29.36
C THR A 438 12.27 3.22 30.33
N SER A 439 11.33 3.47 31.25
CA SER A 439 10.85 2.44 32.19
C SER A 439 9.80 1.50 31.57
N GLY A 440 9.16 1.92 30.47
CA GLY A 440 8.27 1.08 29.67
C GLY A 440 8.98 0.48 28.45
N GLY A 441 8.25 -0.30 27.65
CA GLY A 441 8.77 -0.75 26.35
C GLY A 441 8.90 0.43 25.39
N PHE A 442 9.98 0.49 24.61
CA PHE A 442 10.22 1.56 23.64
C PHE A 442 11.09 1.08 22.46
N ALA A 443 11.10 1.87 21.38
CA ALA A 443 12.01 1.67 20.27
C ALA A 443 12.59 3.00 19.80
N VAL A 444 13.82 2.96 19.30
CA VAL A 444 14.53 4.11 18.70
C VAL A 444 15.11 3.66 17.38
N SER A 445 14.81 4.40 16.30
CA SER A 445 15.28 4.11 14.96
C SER A 445 15.99 5.29 14.31
N ALA A 446 17.03 5.02 13.53
CA ALA A 446 17.77 6.02 12.78
C ALA A 446 18.32 5.43 11.48
N TRP A 447 18.31 6.23 10.42
CA TRP A 447 19.18 6.01 9.27
C TRP A 447 20.50 6.70 9.53
N VAL A 448 21.61 5.96 9.42
CA VAL A 448 22.94 6.45 9.72
C VAL A 448 23.91 6.17 8.58
N LYS A 449 24.81 7.11 8.32
CA LYS A 449 25.93 6.91 7.39
C LYS A 449 27.21 7.43 8.03
N LEU A 450 28.10 6.51 8.37
CA LEU A 450 29.45 6.84 8.83
C LEU A 450 30.26 7.29 7.61
N SER A 451 30.78 8.52 7.61
CA SER A 451 31.63 9.02 6.52
C SER A 451 32.99 8.32 6.48
N ARG A 452 33.48 7.90 7.65
CA ARG A 452 34.65 7.08 7.89
C ARG A 452 34.40 6.20 9.11
N MET A 453 35.21 5.16 9.29
CA MET A 453 35.16 4.38 10.53
C MET A 453 35.61 5.26 11.71
N PRO A 454 34.82 5.37 12.80
CA PRO A 454 35.19 6.16 13.97
C PRO A 454 36.37 5.55 14.74
N ASP A 455 37.25 6.39 15.28
CA ASP A 455 38.37 5.98 16.15
C ASP A 455 37.94 5.85 17.63
N SER A 456 36.70 6.20 17.95
CA SER A 456 36.06 6.09 19.26
C SER A 456 34.62 5.63 19.12
N ALA A 457 33.87 5.53 20.24
CA ALA A 457 32.43 5.35 20.14
C ALA A 457 31.78 6.51 19.35
N ALA A 458 30.79 6.20 18.51
CA ALA A 458 30.00 7.18 17.78
C ALA A 458 28.52 7.04 18.15
N ILE A 459 28.04 7.93 19.01
CA ILE A 459 26.67 7.95 19.52
C ILE A 459 25.73 8.49 18.46
N ILE A 460 24.71 7.71 18.12
CA ILE A 460 23.68 8.03 17.13
C ILE A 460 22.47 8.65 17.81
N ALA A 461 22.03 8.03 18.90
CA ALA A 461 20.94 8.52 19.72
C ALA A 461 21.16 8.05 21.17
N ALA A 462 20.86 8.93 22.12
CA ALA A 462 20.88 8.61 23.54
C ALA A 462 19.87 9.49 24.27
N GLN A 463 19.35 8.99 25.39
CA GLN A 463 18.65 9.82 26.36
C GLN A 463 19.46 9.80 27.67
N PRO A 464 20.12 10.92 28.03
CA PRO A 464 20.92 10.97 29.25
C PRO A 464 20.02 10.85 30.49
N GLY A 465 20.57 10.25 31.55
CA GLY A 465 20.03 10.26 32.91
C GLY A 465 20.90 11.13 33.84
N ASN A 466 20.65 11.06 35.15
CA ASN A 466 21.43 11.82 36.15
C ASN A 466 22.83 11.24 36.36
N HIS A 467 22.96 9.92 36.27
CA HIS A 467 24.21 9.16 36.43
C HIS A 467 24.50 8.29 35.20
N SER A 468 23.48 7.67 34.64
CA SER A 468 23.61 6.73 33.51
C SER A 468 22.52 6.99 32.46
N PRO A 469 22.83 6.94 31.14
CA PRO A 469 21.83 7.05 30.10
C PRO A 469 20.73 5.99 30.22
N GLY A 470 19.49 6.40 29.94
CA GLY A 470 18.36 5.48 29.86
C GLY A 470 18.46 4.55 28.64
N PHE A 471 19.13 4.98 27.57
CA PHE A 471 19.56 4.13 26.46
C PHE A 471 20.68 4.80 25.66
N GLU A 472 21.43 4.00 24.90
CA GLU A 472 22.33 4.46 23.85
C GLU A 472 22.24 3.54 22.62
N LEU A 473 22.13 4.14 21.43
CA LEU A 473 22.33 3.50 20.13
C LEU A 473 23.60 4.08 19.50
N TYR A 474 24.59 3.24 19.22
CA TYR A 474 25.92 3.72 18.83
C TYR A 474 26.75 2.67 18.09
N TYR A 475 27.81 3.14 17.40
CA TYR A 475 28.92 2.27 17.00
C TYR A 475 29.94 2.20 18.13
N SER A 476 30.32 0.99 18.54
CA SER A 476 31.40 0.77 19.51
C SER A 476 32.69 0.43 18.78
N LYS A 477 33.71 1.29 18.90
CA LYS A 477 35.05 1.00 18.36
C LYS A 477 35.75 -0.16 19.09
N SER A 478 35.59 -0.27 20.42
CA SER A 478 36.24 -1.33 21.20
C SER A 478 35.66 -2.72 20.91
N LEU A 479 34.38 -2.79 20.56
CA LEU A 479 33.69 -4.03 20.20
C LEU A 479 33.62 -4.26 18.68
N ASP A 480 33.97 -3.24 17.90
CA ASP A 480 33.85 -3.14 16.45
C ASP A 480 32.47 -3.56 15.92
N ARG A 481 31.40 -2.98 16.46
CA ARG A 481 30.02 -3.31 16.04
C ARG A 481 29.00 -2.24 16.45
N TRP A 482 27.83 -2.28 15.84
CA TRP A 482 26.65 -1.56 16.33
C TRP A 482 26.18 -2.13 17.67
N VAL A 483 25.78 -1.25 18.58
CA VAL A 483 25.32 -1.61 19.93
C VAL A 483 24.09 -0.77 20.27
N PHE A 484 23.08 -1.43 20.84
CA PHE A 484 22.01 -0.80 21.59
C PHE A 484 22.10 -1.22 23.06
N ASN A 485 22.06 -0.28 23.99
CA ASN A 485 22.20 -0.57 25.41
C ASN A 485 21.13 0.11 26.27
N GLN A 486 20.98 -0.39 27.50
CA GLN A 486 20.45 0.34 28.64
C GLN A 486 21.32 0.05 29.86
N TYR A 487 21.29 0.95 30.84
CA TYR A 487 21.83 0.70 32.18
C TYR A 487 20.73 0.19 33.09
N SER A 488 21.02 -0.78 33.95
CA SER A 488 20.02 -1.41 34.83
C SER A 488 19.35 -0.46 35.83
N SER A 489 19.94 0.73 36.06
CA SER A 489 19.37 1.81 36.84
C SER A 489 20.10 3.13 36.57
N ASP A 490 19.47 4.26 36.90
CA ASP A 490 20.11 5.58 36.89
C ASP A 490 20.90 5.84 38.20
N SER A 491 21.92 5.01 38.44
CA SER A 491 22.80 5.11 39.61
C SER A 491 24.26 5.00 39.22
N ALA A 492 25.14 5.58 40.05
CA ALA A 492 26.57 5.49 39.83
C ALA A 492 27.04 4.02 39.83
N GLY A 493 27.72 3.60 38.76
CA GLY A 493 28.23 2.23 38.62
C GLY A 493 27.19 1.19 38.21
N ALA A 494 25.99 1.61 37.76
CA ALA A 494 24.97 0.68 37.28
C ALA A 494 25.51 -0.22 36.15
N PRO A 495 25.27 -1.54 36.20
CA PRO A 495 25.60 -2.45 35.12
C PRO A 495 24.96 -2.04 33.79
N ILE A 496 25.74 -2.15 32.72
CA ILE A 496 25.31 -1.92 31.34
C ILE A 496 24.88 -3.24 30.70
N VAL A 497 23.70 -3.24 30.07
CA VAL A 497 23.14 -4.37 29.34
C VAL A 497 23.11 -4.02 27.85
N ARG A 498 23.68 -4.89 27.00
CA ARG A 498 23.92 -4.59 25.58
C ARG A 498 23.28 -5.64 24.67
N ALA A 499 22.54 -5.16 23.67
CA ALA A 499 22.16 -5.94 22.49
C ALA A 499 23.10 -5.58 21.33
N MET A 500 23.75 -6.60 20.77
CA MET A 500 24.75 -6.45 19.71
C MET A 500 24.94 -7.78 18.96
N ALA A 501 25.48 -7.72 17.75
CA ALA A 501 25.86 -8.92 17.01
C ALA A 501 26.87 -9.76 17.80
N GLU A 502 26.79 -11.09 17.71
CA GLU A 502 27.70 -12.01 18.40
C GLU A 502 29.16 -11.80 17.98
N GLN A 503 29.39 -11.58 16.69
CA GLN A 503 30.72 -11.36 16.11
C GLN A 503 30.99 -9.87 15.83
N PRO A 504 32.25 -9.40 15.95
CA PRO A 504 32.65 -8.08 15.46
C PRO A 504 32.43 -7.93 13.95
N GLY A 505 32.30 -6.69 13.48
CA GLY A 505 32.08 -6.31 12.09
C GLY A 505 30.63 -5.91 11.79
N GLY A 506 30.24 -6.03 10.51
CA GLY A 506 28.90 -5.64 10.05
C GLY A 506 28.67 -4.13 9.94
N VAL A 507 29.76 -3.34 9.96
CA VAL A 507 29.73 -1.88 9.88
C VAL A 507 30.55 -1.44 8.67
N THR A 508 29.97 -0.65 7.78
CA THR A 508 30.63 -0.18 6.55
C THR A 508 30.49 1.33 6.43
N ALA A 509 31.62 2.05 6.42
CA ALA A 509 31.63 3.48 6.12
C ALA A 509 31.18 3.74 4.67
N GLY A 510 30.55 4.89 4.44
CA GLY A 510 30.04 5.30 3.13
C GLY A 510 28.66 4.75 2.78
N THR A 511 28.10 3.85 3.58
CA THR A 511 26.79 3.22 3.31
C THR A 511 25.75 3.71 4.33
N TRP A 512 24.52 3.94 3.86
CA TRP A 512 23.37 4.18 4.74
C TRP A 512 22.95 2.85 5.36
N THR A 513 22.81 2.84 6.68
CA THR A 513 22.37 1.69 7.47
C THR A 513 21.18 2.11 8.32
N HIS A 514 20.13 1.28 8.33
CA HIS A 514 18.98 1.48 9.20
C HIS A 514 19.20 0.72 10.51
N LEU A 515 19.20 1.44 11.63
CA LEU A 515 19.38 0.87 12.96
C LEU A 515 18.10 1.02 13.76
N VAL A 516 17.72 -0.04 14.47
CA VAL A 516 16.61 -0.01 15.43
C VAL A 516 17.06 -0.68 16.72
N GLY A 517 17.01 0.06 17.82
CA GLY A 517 17.08 -0.49 19.17
C GLY A 517 15.67 -0.60 19.76
N SER A 518 15.33 -1.74 20.37
CA SER A 518 14.04 -1.89 21.05
C SER A 518 14.17 -2.56 22.41
N TYR A 519 13.33 -2.14 23.34
CA TYR A 519 13.10 -2.79 24.62
C TYR A 519 11.64 -3.20 24.74
N SER A 520 11.40 -4.46 25.06
CA SER A 520 10.07 -5.03 25.31
C SER A 520 9.95 -5.42 26.78
N THR A 521 8.98 -4.86 27.49
CA THR A 521 8.63 -5.24 28.87
C THR A 521 7.82 -6.53 28.93
N SER A 522 7.18 -6.96 27.83
CA SER A 522 6.48 -8.25 27.78
C SER A 522 7.43 -9.43 27.59
N ASP A 523 8.54 -9.20 26.87
CA ASP A 523 9.53 -10.25 26.55
C ASP A 523 10.78 -10.16 27.44
N ASP A 524 10.87 -9.16 28.32
CA ASP A 524 12.07 -8.81 29.08
C ASP A 524 13.33 -8.74 28.19
N ALA A 525 13.22 -8.13 27.00
CA ALA A 525 14.23 -8.26 25.96
C ALA A 525 14.68 -6.90 25.41
N LEU A 526 15.99 -6.70 25.40
CA LEU A 526 16.67 -5.64 24.66
C LEU A 526 17.17 -6.21 23.33
N GLN A 527 16.85 -5.55 22.22
CA GLN A 527 17.11 -6.04 20.87
C GLN A 527 17.74 -4.96 19.98
N LEU A 528 18.59 -5.39 19.04
CA LEU A 528 19.18 -4.57 17.99
C LEU A 528 18.89 -5.16 16.63
N TYR A 529 18.37 -4.32 15.73
CA TYR A 529 18.14 -4.63 14.32
C TYR A 529 19.02 -3.75 13.43
N VAL A 530 19.59 -4.35 12.39
CA VAL A 530 20.38 -3.68 11.35
C VAL A 530 19.76 -4.02 10.00
N ASP A 531 19.38 -3.00 9.24
CA ASP A 531 18.69 -3.11 7.94
C ASP A 531 17.48 -4.07 7.98
N GLY A 532 16.71 -3.97 9.09
CA GLY A 532 15.51 -4.76 9.32
C GLY A 532 15.74 -6.18 9.86
N LYS A 533 17.00 -6.63 10.01
CA LYS A 533 17.34 -7.95 10.54
C LYS A 533 17.71 -7.87 12.02
N LEU A 534 17.14 -8.73 12.86
CA LEU A 534 17.58 -8.90 14.25
C LEU A 534 19.02 -9.43 14.26
N VAL A 535 19.95 -8.67 14.84
CA VAL A 535 21.37 -9.04 14.93
C VAL A 535 21.81 -9.39 16.35
N GLY A 536 21.10 -8.90 17.36
CA GLY A 536 21.44 -9.16 18.76
C GLY A 536 20.24 -9.00 19.68
N GLN A 537 20.19 -9.83 20.71
CA GLN A 537 19.20 -9.77 21.77
C GLN A 537 19.83 -10.17 23.11
N THR A 538 19.42 -9.52 24.18
CA THR A 538 19.76 -9.90 25.56
C THR A 538 18.55 -9.73 26.47
N VAL A 539 18.50 -10.52 27.54
CA VAL A 539 17.50 -10.35 28.60
C VAL A 539 17.79 -9.05 29.35
N TYR A 540 16.75 -8.24 29.58
CA TYR A 540 16.80 -7.02 30.37
C TYR A 540 15.57 -6.93 31.27
N ARG A 541 15.79 -7.10 32.57
CA ARG A 541 14.76 -7.04 33.62
C ARG A 541 15.02 -5.80 34.47
N THR A 542 14.14 -4.81 34.40
CA THR A 542 14.25 -3.61 35.26
C THR A 542 13.88 -3.96 36.71
N PRO A 543 14.70 -3.63 37.72
CA PRO A 543 14.21 -3.35 39.06
C PRO A 543 13.35 -2.07 39.02
N GLY A 544 12.24 -2.00 39.75
CA GLY A 544 11.16 -1.02 39.55
C GLY A 544 11.54 0.47 39.47
N THR A 545 10.79 1.17 38.59
CA THR A 545 10.53 2.62 38.36
C THR A 545 11.41 3.70 39.01
N HIS A 546 11.79 4.76 38.26
CA HIS A 546 11.44 6.18 38.56
C HIS A 546 11.95 7.20 37.52
N VAL A 547 11.17 8.27 37.33
CA VAL A 547 11.37 9.43 36.43
C VAL A 547 12.16 10.52 37.17
N ALA A 548 13.21 11.10 36.55
CA ALA A 548 13.73 12.41 36.93
C ALA A 548 14.52 13.13 35.82
N ASP A 549 14.43 14.45 35.89
CA ASP A 549 14.83 15.57 35.02
C ASP A 549 16.32 15.58 34.61
N CYS A 550 16.67 16.10 33.42
CA CYS A 550 18.07 16.10 32.94
C CYS A 550 18.54 17.47 32.42
N ARG A 551 19.74 17.89 32.86
CA ARG A 551 20.58 18.93 32.23
C ARG A 551 21.72 18.28 31.44
N SER A 552 21.93 18.78 30.22
CA SER A 552 22.85 18.32 29.15
C SER A 552 24.33 18.09 29.52
N VAL A 553 24.95 17.03 28.95
CA VAL A 553 26.39 16.99 28.59
C VAL A 553 26.68 16.22 27.27
N ARG A 554 27.32 16.97 26.35
CA ARG A 554 28.19 16.73 25.15
C ARG A 554 28.57 15.30 24.69
N GLY A 555 28.45 15.05 23.38
CA GLY A 555 29.03 13.91 22.65
C GLY A 555 30.01 14.31 21.53
N ARG A 556 31.02 13.45 21.29
CA ARG A 556 32.10 13.57 20.28
C ARG A 556 32.09 12.39 19.27
N THR A 557 32.10 12.71 17.99
CA THR A 557 32.61 12.08 16.75
C THR A 557 31.66 11.44 15.69
N ALA A 558 32.05 11.55 14.40
CA ALA A 558 31.23 11.84 13.20
C ALA A 558 30.20 10.79 12.74
N GLY A 559 29.05 11.28 12.26
CA GLY A 559 28.00 10.50 11.59
C GLY A 559 27.04 11.42 10.84
N ARG A 560 26.24 10.90 9.92
CA ARG A 560 25.07 11.60 9.36
C ARG A 560 23.82 10.96 9.95
N LEU A 561 22.88 11.75 10.47
CA LEU A 561 21.59 11.27 11.01
C LEU A 561 20.44 11.72 10.09
N VAL A 562 19.59 10.77 9.73
CA VAL A 562 18.29 10.94 9.03
C VAL A 562 17.27 10.15 9.85
N PRO A 563 15.99 10.52 9.94
CA PRO A 563 15.04 9.59 10.52
C PRO A 563 14.49 8.61 9.49
N SER A 564 13.90 7.57 10.05
CA SER A 564 12.99 6.67 9.39
C SER A 564 11.64 7.32 9.04
N SER A 565 11.17 7.04 7.83
CA SER A 565 9.75 6.78 7.54
C SER A 565 9.70 5.68 6.47
N LEU A 566 9.32 4.46 6.89
CA LEU A 566 9.19 3.28 6.03
C LEU A 566 7.71 2.94 5.83
N GLU A 567 7.31 2.76 4.57
CA GLU A 567 6.39 1.71 4.08
C GLU A 567 6.57 1.58 2.54
N PRO A 568 6.24 0.43 1.88
CA PRO A 568 5.84 -0.87 2.41
C PRO A 568 6.72 -2.02 1.91
N SER A 569 7.31 -2.78 2.82
CA SER A 569 7.37 -4.25 2.79
C SER A 569 8.14 -4.71 4.02
N THR A 570 7.57 -5.71 4.71
CA THR A 570 8.02 -6.27 5.99
C THR A 570 7.91 -5.35 7.22
N ASN A 571 6.78 -5.54 7.92
CA ASN A 571 6.35 -5.06 9.23
C ASN A 571 7.47 -4.84 10.26
N PHE A 572 7.48 -3.67 10.93
CA PHE A 572 7.58 -3.51 12.40
C PHE A 572 7.30 -2.03 12.74
N SER A 573 6.32 -1.77 13.61
CA SER A 573 6.07 -0.46 14.24
C SER A 573 5.70 -0.72 15.69
N PHE A 574 6.33 0.00 16.63
CA PHE A 574 6.04 -0.11 18.06
C PHE A 574 5.96 1.26 18.72
N SER A 575 5.05 1.31 19.69
CA SER A 575 4.75 2.41 20.59
C SER A 575 4.99 1.98 22.02
N THR A 576 5.29 2.96 22.88
CA THR A 576 5.29 2.80 24.34
C THR A 576 3.92 2.36 24.88
N SER A 577 3.86 1.30 25.68
CA SER A 577 2.70 0.97 26.52
C SER A 577 2.75 1.76 27.83
N ARG A 578 1.63 2.35 28.25
CA ARG A 578 1.35 2.57 29.68
C ARG A 578 0.80 1.30 30.28
#